data_AF-A0A523Z862-F1
#
_entry.id   AF-A0A523Z862-F1
#
_cell.length_a   1.000
_cell.length_b   1.000
_cell.length_c   1.000
_cell.angle_alpha   90.00
_cell.angle_beta   90.00
_cell.angle_gamma   90.00
#
_symmetry.space_group_name_H-M   'P 1'
#
loop_
_entity.id
_entity.type
_entity.pdbx_description
1 polymer ?
#
loop_
_entity_poly.entity_id
_entity_poly.type
_entity_poly.pdbx_seq_one_letter_code
_entity_poly.pdbx_strand_id
1 'polypeptide(L)'
;MKKRRKQAFKLTPWRSQLRITSRTVLTAIVLLIIGGLYLAVNARVARSGRNVLILQSERAELQRQIAELTATFAELTTPERMLERALTLGFRPAELGDIEYIVVAGYVPPDPFVAPTPPNSTTEREGGLSPAYTETLGDWISRLVSPGRNGRQ
;
A
#
# COMPACT_ATOMS: atom_id res chain seq x y z
N MET A 1 58.52 19.64 -86.83
CA MET A 1 57.29 20.27 -86.26
C MET A 1 56.24 19.20 -85.96
N LYS A 2 55.39 19.46 -84.95
CA LYS A 2 54.18 18.73 -84.51
C LYS A 2 54.36 17.34 -83.85
N LYS A 3 54.66 17.35 -82.54
CA LYS A 3 54.39 16.20 -81.65
C LYS A 3 52.89 16.16 -81.32
N ARG A 4 52.20 15.11 -81.78
CA ARG A 4 50.79 14.83 -81.45
C ARG A 4 50.68 14.48 -79.96
N ARG A 5 49.98 15.30 -79.18
CA ARG A 5 49.60 14.94 -77.80
C ARG A 5 48.46 13.93 -77.89
N LYS A 6 48.74 12.67 -77.51
CA LYS A 6 47.69 11.68 -77.27
C LYS A 6 47.01 12.06 -75.97
N GLN A 7 45.83 12.63 -76.08
CA GLN A 7 44.97 12.90 -74.93
C GLN A 7 44.37 11.56 -74.52
N ALA A 8 44.88 10.99 -73.42
CA ALA A 8 44.37 9.77 -72.84
C ALA A 8 42.99 10.07 -72.25
N PHE A 9 41.94 9.55 -72.89
CA PHE A 9 40.59 9.53 -72.34
C PHE A 9 40.64 8.82 -70.99
N LYS A 10 40.38 9.56 -69.91
CA LYS A 10 40.05 8.99 -68.59
C LYS A 10 38.76 8.19 -68.75
N LEU A 11 38.91 6.90 -69.03
CA LEU A 11 37.82 5.95 -69.04
C LEU A 11 37.29 5.77 -67.60
N THR A 12 36.15 6.40 -67.38
CA THR A 12 34.99 5.93 -66.59
C THR A 12 35.15 5.83 -65.05
N PRO A 13 34.75 6.86 -64.28
CA PRO A 13 34.66 6.82 -62.81
C PRO A 13 33.49 5.99 -62.25
N TRP A 14 32.71 5.33 -63.12
CA TRP A 14 31.45 4.61 -62.86
C TRP A 14 31.50 3.58 -61.71
N ARG A 15 32.61 2.85 -61.57
CA ARG A 15 32.72 1.76 -60.58
C ARG A 15 32.87 2.25 -59.13
N SER A 16 33.45 3.43 -58.92
CA SER A 16 33.61 4.01 -57.58
C SER A 16 32.30 4.68 -57.11
N GLN A 17 31.57 5.31 -58.03
CA GLN A 17 30.25 5.87 -57.77
C GLN A 17 29.24 4.77 -57.38
N LEU A 18 29.23 3.65 -58.11
CA LEU A 18 28.39 2.48 -57.79
C LEU A 18 28.58 1.96 -56.36
N ARG A 19 29.82 1.95 -55.84
CA ARG A 19 30.13 1.43 -54.49
C ARG A 19 29.63 2.35 -53.37
N ILE A 20 29.63 3.66 -53.58
CA ILE A 20 29.10 4.63 -52.61
C ILE A 20 27.57 4.61 -52.66
N THR A 21 26.99 4.60 -53.87
CA THR A 21 25.54 4.51 -54.08
C THR A 21 24.96 3.22 -53.47
N SER A 22 25.64 2.08 -53.59
CA SER A 22 25.15 0.83 -52.99
C SER A 22 25.11 0.90 -51.45
N ARG A 23 26.12 1.54 -50.83
CA ARG A 23 26.22 1.63 -49.38
C ARG A 23 25.15 2.55 -48.80
N THR A 24 24.88 3.69 -49.42
CA THR A 24 23.83 4.62 -48.95
C THR A 24 22.44 4.02 -49.13
N VAL A 25 22.18 3.35 -50.27
CA VAL A 25 20.91 2.66 -50.52
C VAL A 25 20.69 1.53 -49.51
N LEU A 26 21.71 0.73 -49.20
CA LEU A 26 21.60 -0.34 -48.22
C LEU A 26 21.27 0.20 -46.82
N THR A 27 21.95 1.27 -46.39
CA THR A 27 21.65 1.94 -45.12
C THR A 27 20.21 2.48 -45.09
N ALA A 28 19.75 3.09 -46.19
CA ALA A 28 18.37 3.59 -46.29
C ALA A 28 17.33 2.46 -46.19
N ILE A 29 17.58 1.31 -46.82
CA ILE A 29 16.73 0.13 -46.73
C ILE A 29 16.67 -0.39 -45.29
N VAL A 30 17.83 -0.50 -44.62
CA VAL A 30 17.89 -0.94 -43.22
C VAL A 30 17.10 0.01 -42.31
N LEU A 31 17.25 1.32 -42.49
CA LEU A 31 16.46 2.32 -41.76
C LEU A 31 14.96 2.20 -42.03
N LEU A 32 14.56 1.95 -43.27
CA LEU A 32 13.15 1.72 -43.62
C LEU A 32 12.58 0.46 -42.97
N ILE A 33 13.34 -0.63 -42.93
CA ILE A 33 12.93 -1.88 -42.28
C ILE A 33 12.76 -1.65 -40.77
N ILE A 34 13.72 -0.99 -40.13
CA ILE A 34 13.66 -0.66 -38.70
C ILE A 34 12.45 0.24 -38.42
N GLY A 35 12.24 1.28 -39.23
CA GLY A 35 11.10 2.20 -39.08
C GLY A 35 9.75 1.49 -39.29
N GLY A 36 9.65 0.64 -40.30
CA GLY A 36 8.45 -0.17 -40.57
C GLY A 36 8.16 -1.15 -39.43
N LEU A 37 9.18 -1.83 -38.91
CA LEU A 37 9.04 -2.74 -37.77
C LEU A 37 8.61 -1.99 -36.51
N TYR A 38 9.23 -0.84 -36.22
CA TYR A 38 8.88 0.01 -35.08
C TYR A 38 7.43 0.48 -35.15
N LEU A 39 6.96 0.91 -36.33
CA LEU A 39 5.58 1.30 -36.55
C LEU A 39 4.60 0.12 -36.41
N ALA A 40 4.96 -1.05 -36.93
CA ALA A 40 4.15 -2.25 -36.82
C ALA A 40 4.01 -2.75 -35.37
N VAL A 41 5.08 -2.68 -34.58
CA VAL A 41 5.06 -3.00 -33.15
C VAL A 41 4.18 -2.02 -32.39
N ASN A 42 4.35 -0.70 -32.61
CA ASN A 42 3.50 0.32 -31.98
C ASN A 42 2.01 0.17 -32.35
N ALA A 43 1.71 -0.13 -33.62
CA ALA A 43 0.35 -0.37 -34.07
C ALA A 43 -0.26 -1.67 -33.49
N ARG A 44 0.57 -2.67 -33.15
CA ARG A 44 0.13 -3.89 -32.47
C ARG A 44 -0.13 -3.64 -30.99
N VAL A 45 0.72 -2.87 -30.31
CA VAL A 45 0.53 -2.45 -28.91
C VAL A 45 -0.76 -1.64 -28.77
N ALA A 46 -1.02 -0.71 -29.69
CA ALA A 46 -2.26 0.08 -29.70
C ALA A 46 -3.53 -0.79 -29.85
N ARG A 47 -3.46 -1.89 -30.60
CA ARG A 47 -4.58 -2.83 -30.74
C ARG A 47 -4.79 -3.72 -29.51
N SER A 48 -3.71 -4.22 -28.91
CA SER A 48 -3.79 -5.03 -27.68
C SER A 48 -4.24 -4.22 -26.46
N GLY A 49 -3.98 -2.91 -26.42
CA GLY A 49 -4.41 -2.03 -25.33
C GLY A 49 -5.93 -1.96 -25.15
N ARG A 50 -6.71 -2.08 -26.23
CA ARG A 50 -8.19 -2.05 -26.15
C ARG A 50 -8.75 -3.23 -25.35
N ASN A 51 -8.21 -4.42 -25.54
CA ASN A 51 -8.66 -5.61 -24.80
C ASN A 51 -8.33 -5.48 -23.31
N VAL A 52 -7.16 -4.91 -22.98
CA VAL A 52 -6.80 -4.63 -21.58
C VAL A 52 -7.77 -3.63 -20.96
N LEU A 53 -8.13 -2.56 -21.68
CA LEU A 53 -9.11 -1.58 -21.19
C LEU A 53 -10.50 -2.19 -20.98
N ILE A 54 -10.96 -3.07 -21.89
CA ILE A 54 -12.22 -3.79 -21.75
C ILE A 54 -12.19 -4.67 -20.49
N LEU A 55 -11.16 -5.50 -20.33
CA LEU A 55 -11.00 -6.36 -19.15
C LEU A 55 -10.89 -5.56 -17.85
N GLN A 56 -10.23 -4.40 -17.87
CA GLN A 56 -10.18 -3.50 -16.71
C GLN A 56 -11.55 -2.92 -16.37
N SER A 57 -12.33 -2.53 -17.39
CA SER A 57 -13.69 -2.02 -17.20
C SER A 57 -14.62 -3.10 -16.64
N GLU A 58 -14.51 -4.34 -17.14
CA GLU A 58 -15.28 -5.48 -16.65
C GLU A 58 -14.92 -5.82 -15.20
N ARG A 59 -13.62 -5.81 -14.87
CA ARG A 59 -13.16 -5.98 -13.49
C ARG A 59 -13.72 -4.91 -12.56
N ALA A 60 -13.69 -3.64 -12.97
CA ALA A 60 -14.21 -2.54 -12.15
C ALA A 60 -15.72 -2.69 -11.90
N GLU A 61 -16.47 -3.11 -12.92
CA GLU A 61 -17.90 -3.36 -12.82
C GLU A 61 -18.21 -4.52 -11.86
N LEU A 62 -17.48 -5.64 -11.96
CA LEU A 62 -17.63 -6.77 -11.04
C LEU A 62 -17.28 -6.39 -9.59
N GLN A 63 -16.21 -5.60 -9.39
CA GLN A 63 -15.84 -5.12 -8.06
C GLN A 63 -16.91 -4.24 -7.43
N ARG A 64 -17.55 -3.37 -8.25
CA ARG A 64 -18.67 -2.56 -7.80
C ARG A 64 -19.85 -3.43 -7.35
N GLN A 65 -20.21 -4.44 -8.14
CA GLN A 65 -21.29 -5.38 -7.78
C GLN A 65 -20.98 -6.12 -6.47
N ILE A 66 -19.76 -6.62 -6.30
CA ILE A 66 -19.36 -7.29 -5.04
C ILE A 66 -19.52 -6.33 -3.85
N ALA A 67 -19.08 -5.08 -3.98
CA ALA A 67 -19.19 -4.09 -2.92
C ALA A 67 -20.66 -3.80 -2.57
N GLU A 68 -21.52 -3.69 -3.58
CA GLU A 68 -22.96 -3.48 -3.40
C GLU A 68 -23.62 -4.68 -2.70
N LEU A 69 -23.37 -5.91 -3.17
CA LEU A 69 -23.89 -7.12 -2.52
C LEU A 69 -23.39 -7.26 -1.07
N THR A 70 -22.12 -6.94 -0.82
CA THR A 70 -21.54 -7.00 0.53
C THR A 70 -22.21 -5.99 1.46
N ALA A 71 -22.47 -4.77 0.98
CA ALA A 71 -23.17 -3.76 1.74
C ALA A 71 -24.61 -4.18 2.05
N THR A 72 -25.34 -4.71 1.07
CA THR A 72 -26.71 -5.24 1.28
C THR A 72 -26.72 -6.42 2.25
N PHE A 73 -25.76 -7.34 2.12
CA PHE A 73 -25.65 -8.48 3.03
C PHE A 73 -25.39 -7.99 4.45
N ALA A 74 -24.44 -7.07 4.64
CA ALA A 74 -24.15 -6.48 5.93
C ALA A 74 -25.38 -5.79 6.53
N GLU A 75 -26.18 -5.06 5.74
CA GLU A 75 -27.42 -4.44 6.21
C GLU A 75 -28.42 -5.50 6.72
N LEU A 76 -28.62 -6.57 5.95
CA LEU A 76 -29.57 -7.65 6.29
C LEU A 76 -29.10 -8.52 7.45
N THR A 77 -27.79 -8.67 7.64
CA THR A 77 -27.17 -9.46 8.71
C THR A 77 -26.68 -8.61 9.87
N THR A 78 -27.10 -7.35 9.97
CA THR A 78 -26.87 -6.57 11.19
C THR A 78 -27.46 -7.31 12.39
N PRO A 79 -26.74 -7.40 13.52
CA PRO A 79 -27.22 -8.11 14.72
C PRO A 79 -28.63 -7.67 15.12
N GLU A 80 -28.94 -6.38 14.96
CA GLU A 80 -30.24 -5.79 15.27
C GLU A 80 -31.35 -6.34 14.36
N ARG A 81 -31.15 -6.38 13.03
CA ARG A 81 -32.12 -6.94 12.07
C ARG A 81 -32.26 -8.46 12.22
N MET A 82 -31.19 -9.15 12.60
CA MET A 82 -31.24 -10.58 12.89
C MET A 82 -32.03 -10.87 14.17
N LEU A 83 -31.80 -10.09 15.22
CA LEU A 83 -32.54 -10.19 16.48
C LEU A 83 -34.03 -9.89 16.27
N GLU A 84 -34.35 -8.82 15.54
CA GLU A 84 -35.74 -8.48 15.20
C GLU A 84 -36.44 -9.63 14.48
N ARG A 85 -35.81 -10.23 13.45
CA ARG A 85 -36.35 -11.42 12.76
C ARG A 85 -36.49 -12.63 13.68
N ALA A 86 -35.54 -12.86 14.60
CA ALA A 86 -35.66 -13.95 15.55
C ALA A 86 -36.87 -13.75 16.48
N LEU A 87 -37.07 -12.54 16.99
CA LEU A 87 -38.21 -12.20 17.83
C LEU A 87 -39.55 -12.35 17.09
N THR A 88 -39.65 -11.92 15.83
CA THR A 88 -40.90 -12.09 15.04
C THR A 88 -41.22 -13.55 14.71
N LEU A 89 -40.21 -14.41 14.63
CA LEU A 89 -40.38 -15.85 14.49
C LEU A 89 -40.73 -16.57 15.81
N GLY A 90 -40.81 -15.84 16.92
CA GLY A 90 -41.14 -16.37 18.24
C GLY A 90 -39.95 -16.90 19.03
N PHE A 91 -38.72 -16.65 18.58
CA PHE A 91 -37.53 -16.91 19.41
C PHE A 91 -37.45 -15.89 20.56
N ARG A 92 -36.82 -16.30 21.65
CA ARG A 92 -36.50 -15.43 22.80
C ARG A 92 -34.98 -15.43 23.04
N PRO A 93 -34.42 -14.37 23.64
CA PRO A 93 -33.03 -14.40 24.11
C PRO A 93 -32.79 -15.61 25.03
N ALA A 94 -31.66 -16.27 24.85
CA ALA A 94 -31.27 -17.41 25.68
C ALA A 94 -30.98 -16.97 27.11
N GLU A 95 -31.52 -17.69 28.08
CA GLU A 95 -31.20 -17.50 29.50
C GLU A 95 -30.03 -18.39 29.90
N LEU A 96 -29.45 -18.17 31.10
CA LEU A 96 -28.32 -18.96 31.61
C LEU A 96 -28.58 -20.47 31.62
N GLY A 97 -29.84 -20.88 31.80
CA GLY A 97 -30.25 -22.29 31.76
C GLY A 97 -30.36 -22.89 30.36
N ASP A 98 -30.40 -22.06 29.31
CA ASP A 98 -30.51 -22.48 27.91
C ASP A 98 -29.11 -22.66 27.26
N ILE A 99 -28.02 -22.32 27.97
CA ILE A 99 -26.64 -22.30 27.43
C ILE A 99 -25.89 -23.57 27.85
N GLU A 100 -25.51 -24.39 26.87
CA GLU A 100 -24.63 -25.55 27.06
C GLU A 100 -23.20 -25.22 26.62
N TYR A 101 -22.23 -25.39 27.51
CA TYR A 101 -20.82 -25.14 27.21
C TYR A 101 -20.14 -26.43 26.74
N ILE A 102 -19.64 -26.41 25.50
CA ILE A 102 -18.84 -27.50 24.93
C ILE A 102 -17.35 -27.20 25.03
N VAL A 103 -16.57 -28.18 25.49
CA VAL A 103 -15.11 -28.09 25.50
C VAL A 103 -14.59 -28.50 24.12
N VAL A 104 -14.03 -27.54 23.38
CA VAL A 104 -13.42 -27.81 22.07
C VAL A 104 -11.98 -28.27 22.27
N ALA A 105 -11.69 -29.53 21.93
CA ALA A 105 -10.34 -30.08 22.02
C ALA A 105 -9.36 -29.28 21.14
N GLY A 106 -8.26 -28.81 21.72
CA GLY A 106 -7.27 -27.98 21.02
C GLY A 106 -7.64 -26.50 20.88
N TYR A 107 -8.65 -26.02 21.60
CA TYR A 107 -8.93 -24.58 21.66
C TYR A 107 -7.75 -23.84 22.28
N VAL A 108 -7.09 -23.01 21.47
CA VAL A 108 -6.10 -22.03 21.93
C VAL A 108 -6.84 -20.71 22.12
N PRO A 109 -7.02 -20.22 23.35
CA PRO A 109 -7.67 -18.94 23.57
C PRO A 109 -6.86 -17.84 22.86
N PRO A 110 -7.51 -16.83 22.26
CA PRO A 110 -6.83 -15.63 21.79
C PRO A 110 -5.99 -15.06 22.92
N ASP A 111 -4.83 -14.47 22.59
CA ASP A 111 -4.04 -13.75 23.57
C ASP A 111 -4.96 -12.76 24.32
N PRO A 112 -4.92 -12.75 25.66
CA PRO A 112 -5.77 -11.86 26.43
C PRO A 112 -5.55 -10.45 25.93
N PHE A 113 -6.63 -9.73 25.63
CA PHE A 113 -6.52 -8.33 25.24
C PHE A 113 -5.88 -7.55 26.37
N VAL A 114 -4.60 -7.24 26.22
CA VAL A 114 -3.88 -6.33 27.11
C VAL A 114 -4.19 -4.93 26.62
N ALA A 115 -5.10 -4.25 27.31
CA ALA A 115 -5.38 -2.85 27.04
C ALA A 115 -4.05 -2.06 27.10
N PRO A 116 -3.73 -1.24 26.07
CA PRO A 116 -2.55 -0.38 26.14
C PRO A 116 -2.63 0.48 27.39
N THR A 117 -1.58 0.42 28.22
CA THR A 117 -1.40 1.28 29.38
C THR A 117 -1.51 2.74 28.91
N PRO A 118 -2.49 3.53 29.38
CA PRO A 118 -2.59 4.95 29.06
C PRO A 118 -1.22 5.61 29.26
N PRO A 119 -0.76 6.49 28.35
CA PRO A 119 0.58 7.10 28.42
C PRO A 119 0.84 7.91 29.70
N ASN A 120 -0.21 8.16 30.48
CA ASN A 120 -0.25 8.88 31.75
C ASN A 120 -0.71 8.01 32.93
N SER A 121 -0.92 6.71 32.75
CA SER A 121 -1.03 5.78 33.87
C SER A 121 0.38 5.51 34.39
N THR A 122 0.81 6.39 35.28
CA THR A 122 1.88 6.10 36.22
C THR A 122 1.50 4.77 36.85
N THR A 123 2.26 3.72 36.56
CA THR A 123 2.28 2.48 37.34
C THR A 123 1.99 2.84 38.78
N GLU A 124 1.06 2.14 39.44
CA GLU A 124 1.00 2.09 40.88
C GLU A 124 2.38 1.62 41.40
N ARG A 125 3.36 2.54 41.46
CA ARG A 125 4.25 2.62 42.59
C ARG A 125 3.31 2.95 43.72
N GLU A 126 3.05 1.93 44.56
CA GLU A 126 2.66 2.05 45.96
C GLU A 126 2.28 3.50 46.31
N GLY A 127 0.99 3.78 46.22
CA GLY A 127 0.42 5.13 46.28
C GLY A 127 0.83 5.89 47.54
N GLY A 128 1.96 6.58 47.44
CA GLY A 128 2.43 7.57 48.39
C GLY A 128 3.02 8.71 47.59
N LEU A 129 2.34 9.87 47.63
CA LEU A 129 2.92 11.13 47.20
C LEU A 129 4.33 11.23 47.83
N SER A 130 5.33 11.63 47.03
CA SER A 130 6.68 11.88 47.56
C SER A 130 6.56 12.77 48.81
N PRO A 131 7.27 12.49 49.91
CA PRO A 131 7.13 13.24 51.17
C PRO A 131 7.26 14.76 51.00
N ALA A 132 7.99 15.21 49.96
CA ALA A 132 8.14 16.60 49.59
C ALA A 132 6.85 17.29 49.08
N TYR A 133 5.86 16.52 48.63
CA TYR A 133 4.53 17.00 48.21
C TYR A 133 3.47 16.87 49.33
N THR A 134 3.80 16.16 50.41
CA THR A 134 2.95 16.03 51.62
C THR A 134 3.38 16.97 52.73
N GLU A 135 4.57 17.57 52.63
CA GLU A 135 5.07 18.57 53.55
C GLU A 135 4.35 19.92 53.33
N THR A 136 3.84 20.51 54.41
CA THR A 136 3.20 21.83 54.32
C THR A 136 4.26 22.91 54.17
N LEU A 137 3.97 23.98 53.40
CA LEU A 137 4.90 25.12 53.28
C LEU A 137 5.31 25.69 54.65
N GLY A 138 4.41 25.59 55.65
CA GLY A 138 4.68 25.99 57.02
C GLY A 138 5.74 25.14 57.72
N ASP A 139 5.72 23.82 57.53
CA ASP A 139 6.74 22.91 58.07
C ASP A 139 8.12 23.23 57.48
N TRP A 140 8.19 23.46 56.17
CA TRP A 140 9.42 23.86 55.51
C TRP A 140 9.94 25.21 56.01
N ILE A 141 9.08 26.23 56.16
CA ILE A 141 9.45 27.55 56.69
C ILE A 141 9.92 27.45 58.15
N SER A 142 9.24 26.65 58.97
CA SER A 142 9.61 26.46 60.38
C SER A 142 11.00 25.85 60.53
N ARG A 143 11.37 24.91 59.64
CA ARG A 143 12.71 24.30 59.57
C ARG A 143 13.78 25.31 59.16
N LEU A 144 13.44 26.25 58.28
CA LEU A 144 14.36 27.29 57.82
C LEU A 144 14.60 28.37 58.89
N VAL A 145 13.58 28.67 59.71
CA VAL A 145 13.63 29.73 60.72
C VAL A 145 14.08 29.23 62.09
N SER A 146 13.96 27.92 62.38
CA SER A 146 14.42 27.36 63.65
C SER A 146 15.95 27.21 63.65
N PRO A 147 16.70 28.06 64.39
CA PRO A 147 18.14 27.92 64.49
C PRO A 147 18.42 26.69 65.36
N GLY A 148 19.17 25.74 64.80
CA GLY A 148 19.40 24.43 65.38
C GLY A 148 19.66 24.45 66.89
N ARG A 149 18.69 23.95 67.65
CA ARG A 149 18.90 23.47 69.02
C ARG A 149 18.81 21.95 68.99
N ASN A 150 19.92 21.36 68.57
CA ASN A 150 20.10 19.91 68.52
C ASN A 150 20.46 19.38 69.93
N GLY A 151 19.73 18.36 70.38
CA GLY A 151 20.22 17.33 71.29
C GLY A 151 19.87 17.46 72.77
N ARG A 152 18.94 16.63 73.26
CA ARG A 152 19.23 15.30 73.82
C ARG A 152 18.05 14.75 74.63
N GLN A 153 17.81 13.45 74.41
CA GLN A 153 16.96 12.48 75.13
C GLN A 153 15.48 12.52 74.80
#